data_AF-A0AAV6NSL5-F1
#
_entry.id   AF-A0AAV6NSL5-F1
#
_cell.length_a   1.000
_cell.length_b   1.000
_cell.length_c   1.000
_cell.angle_alpha   90.00
_cell.angle_beta   90.00
_cell.angle_gamma   90.00
#
_symmetry.space_group_name_H-M   'P 1'
#
loop_
_entity.id
_entity.type
_entity.pdbx_description
1 polymer ?
#
loop_
_entity_poly.entity_id
_entity_poly.type
_entity_poly.pdbx_seq_one_letter_code
_entity_poly.pdbx_strand_id
1 'polypeptide(L)'
;MAVTSRSGATTPFSGVVFGCGHNNSGTFNANEMGLIGFGRGAISFVSQIGPSVGGRKFSLCLMPYNTDPRISSSLSIGSGSEVKGPGVITAQLVRTPDQTSYSLTLTGISVGKTLVPYSMSGPPAKGNAVLDTGTPPTLLPPRIVRTIGCRSSAAYPVEAR
;
A
#
# COMPACT_ATOMS: atom_id res chain seq x y z
N MET A 1 0.62 19.55 13.26
CA MET A 1 -0.13 18.27 13.24
C MET A 1 0.30 17.45 14.45
N ALA A 2 -0.54 16.59 15.02
CA ALA A 2 -0.13 15.69 16.11
C ALA A 2 -0.63 14.27 15.83
N VAL A 3 0.11 13.27 16.31
CA VAL A 3 -0.27 11.85 16.20
C VAL A 3 -0.34 11.25 17.59
N THR A 4 -1.45 10.60 17.90
CA THR A 4 -1.65 9.86 19.16
C THR A 4 -1.41 8.38 18.93
N SER A 5 -0.51 7.81 19.72
CA SER A 5 -0.16 6.40 19.68
C SER A 5 -1.17 5.53 20.45
N ARG A 6 -1.06 4.20 20.30
CA ARG A 6 -1.90 3.23 21.03
C ARG A 6 -1.78 3.34 22.55
N SER A 7 -0.63 3.80 23.07
CA SER A 7 -0.45 4.03 24.51
C SER A 7 -1.06 5.34 25.01
N GLY A 8 -1.70 6.13 24.12
CA GLY A 8 -2.26 7.45 24.43
C GLY A 8 -1.25 8.59 24.36
N ALA A 9 0.04 8.31 24.15
CA ALA A 9 1.05 9.35 24.01
C ALA A 9 0.83 10.13 22.70
N THR A 10 0.72 11.45 22.80
CA THR A 10 0.54 12.36 21.66
C THR A 10 1.84 13.07 21.32
N THR A 11 2.29 12.94 20.08
CA THR A 11 3.52 13.58 19.58
C THR A 11 3.16 14.71 18.61
N PRO A 12 3.52 15.97 18.93
CA PRO A 12 3.33 17.09 18.01
C PRO A 12 4.43 17.13 16.94
N PHE A 13 4.04 17.45 15.71
CA PHE A 13 4.90 17.73 14.57
C PHE A 13 4.64 19.17 14.08
N SER A 14 5.65 20.02 14.21
CA SER A 14 5.64 21.41 13.74
C SER A 14 6.01 21.50 12.25
N GLY A 15 5.47 22.51 11.56
CA GLY A 15 5.86 22.78 10.16
C GLY A 15 5.37 21.75 9.14
N VAL A 16 4.46 20.85 9.51
CA VAL A 16 3.83 19.93 8.57
C VAL A 16 2.91 20.73 7.65
N VAL A 17 3.25 20.76 6.37
CA VAL A 17 2.47 21.34 5.28
C VAL A 17 1.39 20.35 4.85
N PHE A 18 0.16 20.81 4.75
CA PHE A 18 -0.99 20.05 4.25
C PHE A 18 -1.84 20.93 3.32
N GLY A 19 -2.65 20.30 2.47
CA GLY A 19 -3.54 20.99 1.55
C GLY A 19 -4.97 21.10 2.09
N CYS A 20 -5.71 22.13 1.65
CA CYS A 20 -7.13 22.29 1.92
C CYS A 20 -7.96 21.91 0.69
N GLY A 21 -8.81 20.89 0.82
CA GLY A 21 -9.75 20.50 -0.22
C GLY A 21 -11.00 21.37 -0.23
N HIS A 22 -11.34 21.96 -1.37
CA HIS A 22 -12.51 22.83 -1.54
C HIS A 22 -13.63 22.16 -2.35
N ASN A 23 -13.24 21.44 -3.40
CA ASN A 23 -14.14 20.65 -4.23
C ASN A 23 -13.64 19.20 -4.21
N ASN A 24 -14.27 18.38 -3.37
CA ASN A 24 -13.81 17.03 -3.08
C ASN A 24 -14.67 16.02 -3.84
N SER A 25 -14.02 15.14 -4.60
CA SER A 25 -14.66 14.03 -5.32
C SER A 25 -13.98 12.71 -4.93
N GLY A 26 -14.74 11.63 -4.89
CA GLY A 26 -14.25 10.32 -4.47
C GLY A 26 -15.30 9.53 -3.69
N THR A 27 -14.91 8.37 -3.18
CA THR A 27 -15.75 7.50 -2.34
C THR A 27 -15.51 7.78 -0.86
N PHE A 28 -15.73 9.03 -0.44
CA PHE A 28 -15.55 9.41 0.96
C PHE A 28 -16.86 9.23 1.74
N ASN A 29 -16.76 8.78 2.98
CA ASN A 29 -17.90 8.71 3.89
C ASN A 29 -17.99 9.95 4.79
N ALA A 30 -19.14 10.15 5.46
CA ALA A 30 -19.41 11.32 6.29
C ALA A 30 -18.46 11.47 7.50
N ASN A 31 -17.70 10.44 7.85
CA ASN A 31 -16.76 10.46 8.98
C ASN A 31 -15.32 10.74 8.55
N GLU A 32 -15.05 10.89 7.25
CA GLU A 32 -13.72 11.18 6.74
C GLU A 32 -13.52 12.69 6.59
N MET A 33 -12.59 13.23 7.38
CA MET A 33 -12.27 14.67 7.35
C MET A 33 -11.07 15.02 6.45
N GLY A 34 -10.43 14.02 5.84
CA GLY A 34 -9.29 14.23 4.95
C GLY A 34 -8.47 12.97 4.70
N LEU A 35 -7.36 13.15 3.98
CA LEU A 35 -6.42 12.08 3.62
C LEU A 35 -5.02 12.37 4.15
N ILE A 36 -4.36 11.34 4.67
CA ILE A 36 -2.95 11.42 5.05
C ILE A 36 -2.13 10.68 3.98
N GLY A 37 -1.32 11.43 3.24
CA GLY A 37 -0.51 10.88 2.15
C GLY A 37 0.76 10.19 2.66
N PHE A 38 0.85 8.88 2.46
CA PHE A 38 2.03 8.07 2.80
C PHE A 38 2.97 7.83 1.62
N GLY A 39 2.76 8.51 0.48
CA GLY A 39 3.58 8.37 -0.73
C GLY A 39 5.07 8.72 -0.54
N ARG A 40 5.85 8.55 -1.60
CA ARG A 40 7.31 8.79 -1.64
C ARG A 40 7.70 10.22 -2.00
N GLY A 41 6.72 11.06 -2.34
CA GLY A 41 6.93 12.46 -2.70
C GLY A 41 7.44 13.32 -1.53
N ALA A 42 8.10 14.43 -1.83
CA ALA A 42 8.74 15.29 -0.82
C ALA A 42 7.76 15.88 0.21
N ILE A 43 6.53 16.16 -0.20
CA ILE A 43 5.47 16.71 0.66
C ILE A 43 4.61 15.63 1.34
N SER A 44 4.92 14.33 1.18
CA SER A 44 4.15 13.30 1.88
C SER A 44 4.38 13.36 3.38
N PHE A 45 3.41 12.90 4.17
CA PHE A 45 3.47 12.96 5.63
C PHE A 45 4.74 12.29 6.17
N VAL A 46 5.03 11.07 5.70
CA VAL A 46 6.23 10.29 6.09
C VAL A 46 7.54 10.96 5.70
N SER A 47 7.54 11.80 4.66
CA SER A 47 8.73 12.56 4.25
C SER A 47 8.97 13.75 5.15
N GLN A 48 7.89 14.43 5.54
CA GLN A 48 7.94 15.60 6.41
C GLN A 48 8.32 15.25 7.85
N ILE A 49 7.76 14.17 8.42
CA ILE A 49 8.05 13.77 9.81
C ILE A 49 9.24 12.83 9.96
N GLY A 50 9.72 12.24 8.84
CA GLY A 50 10.81 11.26 8.82
C GLY A 50 12.05 11.65 9.65
N PRO A 51 12.56 12.89 9.56
CA PRO A 51 13.69 13.34 10.38
C PRO A 51 13.44 13.27 11.90
N SER A 52 12.19 13.45 12.34
CA SER A 52 11.81 13.45 13.76
C SER A 52 11.54 12.06 14.32
N VAL A 53 11.22 11.08 13.46
CA VAL A 53 10.81 9.72 13.88
C VAL A 53 11.87 8.65 13.56
N GLY A 54 13.04 9.06 13.06
CA GLY A 54 14.15 8.15 12.76
C GLY A 54 14.01 7.42 11.41
N GLY A 55 13.38 8.06 10.43
CA GLY A 55 13.45 7.68 9.03
C GLY A 55 12.13 7.75 8.27
N ARG A 56 12.22 7.77 6.93
CA ARG A 56 11.08 7.72 5.99
C ARG A 56 10.62 6.28 5.78
N LYS A 57 10.20 5.62 6.86
CA LYS A 57 9.79 4.20 6.88
C LYS A 57 8.53 4.05 7.72
N PHE A 58 7.72 3.06 7.36
CA PHE A 58 6.51 2.71 8.10
C PHE A 58 6.13 1.26 7.81
N SER A 59 5.26 0.70 8.63
CA SER A 59 4.59 -0.57 8.40
C SER A 59 3.13 -0.47 8.77
N LEU A 60 2.30 -1.24 8.06
CA LEU A 60 0.85 -1.20 8.16
C LEU A 60 0.31 -2.63 8.22
N CYS A 61 -0.54 -2.90 9.21
CA CYS A 61 -1.32 -4.13 9.30
C CYS A 61 -2.80 -3.75 9.20
N LEU A 62 -3.35 -3.87 8.00
CA LEU A 62 -4.75 -3.57 7.71
C LEU A 62 -5.64 -4.72 8.11
N MET A 63 -6.77 -4.38 8.73
CA MET A 63 -7.86 -5.33 8.93
C MET A 63 -8.61 -5.59 7.61
N PRO A 64 -9.13 -6.80 7.38
CA PRO A 64 -9.99 -7.09 6.23
C PRO A 64 -11.17 -6.12 6.11
N TYR A 65 -11.64 -5.86 4.89
CA TYR A 65 -12.68 -4.87 4.60
C TYR A 65 -13.97 -5.02 5.43
N ASN A 66 -14.38 -6.27 5.72
CA ASN A 66 -15.61 -6.57 6.48
C ASN A 66 -15.38 -6.73 7.99
N THR A 67 -14.27 -6.23 8.53
CA THR A 67 -13.98 -6.30 9.96
C THR A 67 -14.84 -5.30 10.73
N ASP A 68 -15.27 -5.66 11.95
CA ASP A 68 -15.95 -4.75 12.87
C ASP A 68 -15.14 -3.44 13.03
N PRO A 69 -15.74 -2.25 12.79
CA PRO A 69 -15.05 -0.96 12.89
C PRO A 69 -14.41 -0.68 14.26
N ARG A 70 -14.83 -1.39 15.32
CA ARG A 70 -14.24 -1.28 16.67
C ARG A 70 -12.86 -1.93 16.75
N ILE A 71 -12.51 -2.80 15.81
CA ILE A 71 -11.20 -3.46 15.74
C ILE A 71 -10.24 -2.56 14.96
N SER A 72 -9.22 -2.06 15.66
CA SER A 72 -8.24 -1.15 15.06
C SER A 72 -7.16 -1.89 14.27
N SER A 73 -6.83 -1.37 13.09
CA SER A 73 -5.59 -1.67 12.37
C SER A 73 -4.36 -1.14 13.12
N SER A 74 -3.15 -1.52 12.69
CA SER A 74 -1.91 -0.95 13.26
C SER A 74 -1.06 -0.25 12.20
N LEU A 75 -0.49 0.89 12.59
CA LEU A 75 0.44 1.69 11.80
C LEU A 75 1.62 2.05 12.69
N SER A 76 2.83 1.72 12.24
CA SER A 76 4.08 2.10 12.91
C SER A 76 4.88 2.97 11.96
N ILE A 77 5.42 4.10 12.45
CA ILE A 77 6.15 5.07 11.63
C ILE A 77 7.52 5.32 12.24
N GLY A 78 8.56 5.33 11.41
CA GLY A 78 9.91 5.63 11.83
C GLY A 78 10.61 4.42 12.45
N SER A 79 11.49 4.67 13.42
CA SER A 79 12.31 3.65 14.06
C SER A 79 11.47 2.55 14.71
N GLY A 80 11.81 1.28 14.45
CA GLY A 80 11.06 0.15 14.96
C GLY A 80 9.85 -0.24 14.10
N SER A 81 9.59 0.46 12.99
CA SER A 81 8.54 0.05 12.04
C SER A 81 8.92 -1.17 11.21
N GLU A 82 10.15 -1.68 11.29
CA GLU A 82 10.59 -2.82 10.50
C GLU A 82 9.87 -4.11 10.91
N VAL A 83 9.28 -4.79 9.93
CA VAL A 83 8.74 -6.13 10.12
C VAL A 83 9.88 -7.14 10.03
N LYS A 84 10.13 -7.87 11.11
CA LYS A 84 11.21 -8.86 11.22
C LYS A 84 10.64 -10.18 11.74
N GLY A 85 11.25 -11.29 11.33
CA GLY A 85 10.92 -12.62 11.83
C GLY A 85 10.87 -13.68 10.74
N PRO A 86 10.66 -14.94 11.12
CA PRO A 86 10.47 -16.03 10.17
C PRO A 86 9.31 -15.75 9.22
N GLY A 87 9.50 -16.02 7.93
CA GLY A 87 8.46 -15.85 6.90
C GLY A 87 8.32 -14.43 6.34
N VAL A 88 9.09 -13.45 6.82
CA VAL A 88 9.12 -12.11 6.19
C VAL A 88 9.79 -12.20 4.82
N ILE A 89 9.07 -11.78 3.78
CA ILE A 89 9.58 -11.67 2.42
C ILE A 89 9.83 -10.20 2.10
N THR A 90 10.98 -9.92 1.49
CA THR A 90 11.33 -8.57 1.03
C THR A 90 11.30 -8.51 -0.48
N ALA A 91 10.55 -7.55 -1.03
CA ALA A 91 10.56 -7.22 -2.45
C ALA A 91 11.20 -5.85 -2.66
N GLN A 92 11.96 -5.70 -3.75
CA GLN A 92 12.58 -4.42 -4.06
C GLN A 92 11.55 -3.46 -4.68
N LEU A 93 11.37 -2.32 -4.02
CA LEU A 93 10.64 -1.19 -4.62
C LEU A 93 11.47 -0.59 -5.75
N VAL A 94 10.84 -0.39 -6.89
CA VAL A 94 11.47 0.25 -8.06
C VAL A 94 11.11 1.73 -8.13
N ARG A 95 11.95 2.49 -8.84
CA ARG A 95 11.63 3.88 -9.20
C ARG A 95 11.01 3.89 -10.59
N THR A 96 9.92 4.62 -10.75
CA THR A 96 9.25 4.87 -12.02
C THR A 96 9.26 6.39 -12.28
N PRO A 97 8.83 6.86 -13.46
CA PRO A 97 8.65 8.30 -13.70
C PRO A 97 7.73 8.97 -12.67
N ASP A 98 6.74 8.23 -12.15
CA ASP A 98 6.00 8.63 -10.96
C ASP A 98 6.86 8.43 -9.70
N GLN A 99 7.25 9.55 -9.09
CA GLN A 99 8.10 9.55 -7.91
C GLN A 99 7.33 9.40 -6.58
N THR A 100 6.01 9.27 -6.63
CA THR A 100 5.15 9.25 -5.44
C THR A 100 4.68 7.85 -5.06
N SER A 101 4.55 6.94 -6.03
CA SER A 101 4.02 5.60 -5.81
C SER A 101 5.03 4.57 -5.30
N TYR A 102 4.52 3.58 -4.56
CA TYR A 102 5.27 2.38 -4.19
C TYR A 102 5.14 1.32 -5.27
N SER A 103 6.00 1.40 -6.28
CA SER A 103 5.99 0.47 -7.41
C SER A 103 6.92 -0.73 -7.17
N LEU A 104 6.50 -1.90 -7.66
CA LEU A 104 7.29 -3.14 -7.73
C LEU A 104 7.23 -3.73 -9.14
N THR A 105 8.06 -4.75 -9.38
CA THR A 105 8.02 -5.51 -10.63
C THR A 105 7.35 -6.85 -10.37
N LEU A 106 6.10 -7.00 -10.81
CA LEU A 106 5.34 -8.24 -10.75
C LEU A 106 5.73 -9.16 -11.91
N THR A 107 6.13 -10.39 -11.60
CA THR A 107 6.57 -11.36 -12.62
C THR A 107 5.45 -12.28 -13.08
N GLY A 108 4.53 -12.60 -12.18
CA GLY A 108 3.35 -13.38 -12.49
C GLY A 108 2.44 -13.56 -11.28
N ILE A 109 1.35 -14.27 -11.51
CA ILE A 109 0.37 -14.60 -10.49
C ILE A 109 0.14 -16.10 -10.52
N SER A 110 0.35 -16.76 -9.38
CA SER A 110 0.04 -18.17 -9.20
C SER A 110 -1.41 -18.33 -8.75
N VAL A 111 -2.16 -19.20 -9.44
CA VAL A 111 -3.51 -19.64 -9.06
C VAL A 111 -3.45 -21.14 -8.81
N GLY A 112 -3.47 -21.55 -7.55
CA GLY A 112 -3.11 -22.91 -7.15
C GLY A 112 -1.71 -23.28 -7.65
N LYS A 113 -1.60 -24.35 -8.43
CA LYS A 113 -0.32 -24.81 -9.02
C LYS A 113 0.03 -24.15 -10.36
N THR A 114 -0.82 -23.27 -10.87
CA THR A 114 -0.67 -22.70 -12.21
C THR A 114 -0.09 -21.29 -12.12
N LEU A 115 1.07 -21.05 -12.72
CA LEU A 115 1.62 -19.70 -12.89
C LEU A 115 1.04 -19.04 -14.14
N VAL A 116 0.46 -17.86 -13.97
CA VAL A 116 0.08 -16.95 -15.05
C VAL A 116 1.14 -15.85 -15.12
N PRO A 117 2.05 -15.89 -16.11
CA PRO A 117 3.10 -14.87 -16.22
C PRO A 117 2.49 -13.51 -16.58
N TYR A 118 3.10 -12.43 -16.07
CA TYR A 118 2.66 -11.08 -16.38
C TYR A 118 2.93 -10.72 -17.86
N SER A 119 4.06 -11.20 -18.39
CA SER A 119 4.49 -10.99 -19.77
C SER A 119 4.76 -12.34 -20.44
N MET A 120 4.27 -12.50 -21.67
CA MET A 120 4.49 -13.70 -22.49
C MET A 120 5.71 -13.57 -23.42
N SER A 121 6.25 -12.37 -23.59
CA SER A 121 7.27 -12.05 -24.60
C SER A 121 8.48 -11.36 -23.96
N GLY A 122 9.06 -12.00 -22.95
CA GLY A 122 10.25 -11.51 -22.23
C GLY A 122 9.93 -10.89 -20.86
N PRO A 123 10.94 -10.30 -20.19
CA PRO A 123 10.81 -9.78 -18.84
C PRO A 123 9.70 -8.72 -18.73
N PRO A 124 8.92 -8.69 -17.64
CA PRO A 124 7.93 -7.65 -17.41
C PRO A 124 8.59 -6.27 -17.30
N ALA A 125 7.85 -5.24 -17.71
CA ALA A 125 8.27 -3.86 -17.49
C ALA A 125 8.44 -3.59 -15.99
N LYS A 126 9.53 -2.90 -15.62
CA LYS A 126 9.74 -2.51 -14.22
C LYS A 126 8.65 -1.55 -13.77
N GLY A 127 8.13 -1.76 -12.56
CA GLY A 127 7.11 -0.87 -11.98
C GLY A 127 5.71 -1.08 -12.54
N ASN A 128 5.45 -2.27 -13.10
CA ASN A 128 4.17 -2.68 -13.63
C ASN A 128 3.09 -2.95 -12.56
N ALA A 129 3.44 -2.89 -11.27
CA ALA A 129 2.50 -3.00 -10.16
C ALA A 129 2.75 -1.90 -9.12
N VAL A 130 1.67 -1.39 -8.54
CA VAL A 130 1.67 -0.33 -7.52
C VAL A 130 0.97 -0.85 -6.26
N LEU A 131 1.56 -0.58 -5.11
CA LEU A 131 0.90 -0.79 -3.82
C LEU A 131 0.03 0.43 -3.52
N ASP A 132 -1.27 0.19 -3.40
CA ASP A 132 -2.27 1.24 -3.19
C ASP A 132 -3.26 0.84 -2.10
N THR A 133 -3.37 1.65 -1.05
CA THR A 133 -4.35 1.49 0.02
C THR A 133 -5.64 2.27 -0.24
N GLY A 134 -5.65 3.14 -1.25
CA GLY A 134 -6.81 3.94 -1.67
C GLY A 134 -7.78 3.18 -2.56
N THR A 135 -7.37 2.04 -3.13
CA THR A 135 -8.22 1.19 -3.97
C THR A 135 -8.48 -0.14 -3.27
N PRO A 136 -9.70 -0.39 -2.73
CA PRO A 136 -9.98 -1.63 -2.00
C PRO A 136 -9.77 -2.92 -2.81
N PRO A 137 -10.22 -3.04 -4.09
CA PRO A 137 -9.96 -4.23 -4.90
C PRO A 137 -8.59 -4.18 -5.59
N THR A 138 -7.93 -5.33 -5.72
CA THR A 138 -6.77 -5.47 -6.61
C THR A 138 -7.21 -5.35 -8.07
N LEU A 139 -6.70 -4.34 -8.77
CA LEU A 139 -6.96 -4.15 -10.20
C LEU A 139 -5.92 -4.89 -11.05
N LEU A 140 -6.39 -5.74 -11.96
CA LEU A 140 -5.53 -6.52 -12.85
C LEU A 140 -5.82 -6.18 -14.31
N PRO A 141 -4.81 -6.21 -15.20
CA PRO A 141 -5.03 -6.05 -16.64
C PRO A 141 -6.06 -7.07 -17.17
N PRO A 142 -6.96 -6.67 -18.09
CA PRO A 142 -8.01 -7.56 -18.59
C PRO A 142 -7.51 -8.91 -19.13
N ARG A 143 -6.30 -8.93 -19.73
CA ARG A 143 -5.66 -10.18 -20.18
C ARG A 143 -5.38 -11.16 -19.05
N ILE A 144 -4.90 -10.67 -17.91
CA ILE A 144 -4.62 -11.49 -16.73
C ILE A 144 -5.94 -11.97 -16.12
N VAL A 145 -6.91 -11.06 -15.95
CA VAL A 145 -8.26 -11.41 -15.43
C VAL A 145 -8.90 -12.50 -16.28
N ARG A 146 -8.86 -12.39 -17.61
CA ARG A 146 -9.44 -13.41 -18.50
C ARG A 146 -8.72 -14.75 -18.37
N THR A 147 -7.39 -14.73 -18.27
CA THR A 147 -6.59 -15.96 -18.10
C THR A 147 -6.91 -16.64 -16.78
N ILE A 148 -7.07 -15.88 -15.71
CA ILE A 148 -7.46 -16.38 -14.39
C ILE A 148 -8.91 -16.86 -14.43
N GLY A 149 -9.85 -16.05 -14.92
CA GLY A 149 -11.28 -16.35 -14.98
C GLY A 149 -11.63 -17.60 -15.80
N CYS A 150 -10.96 -17.82 -16.94
CA CYS A 150 -11.09 -19.07 -17.70
C CYS A 150 -10.53 -20.29 -16.95
N ARG A 151 -9.67 -20.10 -15.95
CA ARG A 151 -8.99 -21.16 -15.20
C ARG A 151 -9.52 -21.35 -13.78
N SER A 152 -10.26 -20.38 -13.23
CA SER A 152 -10.76 -20.35 -11.86
C SER A 152 -12.14 -20.99 -11.69
N SER A 153 -12.52 -21.95 -12.55
CA SER A 153 -13.70 -22.79 -12.33
C SER A 153 -13.60 -23.69 -11.08
N ALA A 154 -12.48 -23.61 -10.34
CA ALA A 154 -12.32 -24.18 -9.01
C ALA A 154 -11.64 -23.14 -8.08
N ALA A 155 -12.14 -23.04 -6.85
CA ALA A 155 -11.66 -22.10 -5.84
C ALA A 155 -10.23 -22.47 -5.40
N TYR A 156 -9.24 -21.73 -5.90
CA TYR A 156 -7.84 -21.89 -5.49
C TYR A 156 -7.31 -20.57 -4.89
N PRO A 157 -6.39 -20.64 -3.92
CA PRO A 157 -5.69 -19.46 -3.42
C PRO A 157 -4.87 -18.81 -4.55
N VAL A 158 -4.87 -17.47 -4.58
CA VAL A 158 -4.14 -16.65 -5.55
C VAL A 158 -2.95 -16.00 -4.83
N GLU A 159 -1.75 -16.23 -5.35
CA GLU A 159 -0.49 -15.71 -4.78
C GLU A 159 0.28 -14.92 -5.86
N ALA A 160 0.65 -13.68 -5.56
CA ALA A 160 1.44 -12.84 -6.46
C ALA A 160 2.94 -13.14 -6.30
N ARG A 161 3.66 -13.30 -7.42
CA ARG A 161 5.11 -13.57 -7.45
C ARG A 161 5.90 -12.47 -8.16
#